data_AF-A0A7L8RPU0-F1
#
_entry.id   AF-A0A7L8RPU0-F1
#
_cell.length_a   1.000
_cell.length_b   1.000
_cell.length_c   1.000
_cell.angle_alpha   90.00
_cell.angle_beta   90.00
_cell.angle_gamma   90.00
#
_symmetry.space_group_name_H-M   'P 1'
#
loop_
_entity.id
_entity.type
_entity.pdbx_description
1 polymer ?
#
loop_
_entity_poly.entity_id
_entity_poly.type
_entity_poly.pdbx_seq_one_letter_code
_entity_poly.pdbx_strand_id
1 'polypeptide(L)'
;MLPRPYAELLRKARRATRRADEAEDLLQTVLVAAVEAGRTDLSNVENRRWLEGALRRRAAFDARSAVRRRKREQPFAAISCEPKPQEALPVRFVATLPPGLRTTTLLALTGHTRQEIAWLQHLADPALRQRIAEIRRRWLAYGGGSFGEIPGLTGTLAFGSIRRSLLALARQPGALLASHDPDGHLFVVGTSQNPAARQLNRRATDLTE
;
A
#
# COMPACT_ATOMS: atom_id res chain seq x y z
N MET A 1 -41.12 -2.07 19.57
CA MET A 1 -41.10 -3.55 19.59
C MET A 1 -40.81 -4.04 18.18
N LEU A 2 -39.78 -4.87 17.99
CA LEU A 2 -39.51 -5.48 16.69
C LEU A 2 -40.63 -6.50 16.34
N PRO A 3 -41.06 -6.61 15.07
CA PRO A 3 -42.04 -7.61 14.67
C PRO A 3 -41.59 -9.02 15.10
N ARG A 4 -42.50 -9.82 15.70
CA ARG A 4 -42.22 -11.21 16.13
C ARG A 4 -41.42 -12.04 15.09
N PRO A 5 -41.79 -12.05 13.79
CA PRO A 5 -41.05 -12.85 12.81
C PRO A 5 -39.61 -12.35 12.58
N TYR A 6 -39.38 -11.03 12.68
CA TYR A 6 -38.03 -10.48 12.59
C TYR A 6 -37.16 -10.93 13.77
N ALA A 7 -37.69 -10.88 15.00
CA ALA A 7 -36.98 -11.29 16.20
C ALA A 7 -36.59 -12.79 16.16
N GLU A 8 -37.45 -13.64 15.60
CA GLU A 8 -37.16 -15.06 15.42
C GLU A 8 -36.04 -15.31 14.40
N LEU A 9 -36.07 -14.61 13.26
CA LEU A 9 -35.03 -14.71 12.24
C LEU A 9 -33.69 -14.19 12.74
N LEU A 10 -33.69 -13.09 13.50
CA LEU A 10 -32.47 -12.57 14.14
C LEU A 10 -31.89 -13.57 15.14
N ARG A 11 -32.75 -14.25 15.92
CA ARG A 11 -32.29 -15.32 16.83
C ARG A 11 -31.65 -16.48 16.07
N LYS A 12 -32.15 -16.80 14.86
CA LYS A 12 -31.56 -17.83 13.98
C LYS A 12 -30.23 -17.34 13.38
N ALA A 13 -30.13 -16.08 12.96
CA ALA A 13 -28.89 -15.48 12.45
C ALA A 13 -27.79 -15.46 13.53
N ARG A 14 -28.14 -15.15 14.79
CA ARG A 14 -27.21 -15.19 15.94
C ARG A 14 -26.68 -16.59 16.24
N ARG A 15 -27.43 -17.65 15.93
CA ARG A 15 -26.94 -19.04 16.06
C ARG A 15 -25.99 -19.44 14.94
N ALA A 16 -26.07 -18.76 13.79
CA ALA A 16 -25.26 -19.04 12.61
C ALA A 16 -23.96 -18.21 12.56
N THR A 17 -23.84 -17.18 13.39
CA THR A 17 -22.72 -16.24 13.45
C THR A 17 -22.05 -16.31 14.82
N ARG A 18 -20.77 -15.89 14.90
CA ARG A 18 -20.03 -15.88 16.18
C ARG A 18 -20.11 -14.55 16.92
N ARG A 19 -20.42 -13.47 16.20
CA ARG A 19 -20.56 -12.13 16.78
C ARG A 19 -21.96 -11.57 16.53
N ALA A 20 -22.42 -10.71 17.45
CA ALA A 20 -23.77 -10.16 17.39
C ALA A 20 -23.97 -9.15 16.25
N ASP A 21 -22.93 -8.35 15.95
CA ASP A 21 -22.90 -7.40 14.83
C ASP A 21 -23.00 -8.12 13.48
N GLU A 22 -22.26 -9.21 13.30
CA GLU A 22 -22.35 -10.05 12.09
C GLU A 22 -23.74 -10.66 11.88
N ALA A 23 -24.50 -10.91 12.96
CA ALA A 23 -25.83 -11.51 12.87
C ALA A 23 -26.86 -10.56 12.25
N GLU A 24 -26.76 -9.26 12.56
CA GLU A 24 -27.65 -8.23 12.02
C GLU A 24 -27.35 -8.01 10.54
N ASP A 25 -26.08 -7.89 10.17
CA ASP A 25 -25.64 -7.76 8.77
C ASP A 25 -26.06 -8.98 7.93
N LEU A 26 -25.91 -10.18 8.47
CA LEU A 26 -26.34 -11.42 7.83
C LEU A 26 -27.86 -11.42 7.58
N LEU A 27 -28.66 -11.04 8.59
CA LEU A 27 -30.10 -10.97 8.45
C LEU A 27 -30.49 -9.91 7.41
N GLN A 28 -29.88 -8.73 7.46
CA GLN A 28 -30.18 -7.64 6.54
C GLN A 28 -29.87 -8.02 5.09
N THR A 29 -28.73 -8.66 4.85
CA THR A 29 -28.36 -9.19 3.53
C THR A 29 -29.41 -10.16 2.99
N VAL A 30 -29.91 -11.06 3.85
CA VAL A 30 -30.93 -12.04 3.46
C VAL A 30 -32.30 -11.39 3.22
N LEU A 31 -32.66 -10.37 4.00
CA LEU A 31 -33.90 -9.60 3.78
C LEU A 31 -33.87 -8.84 2.46
N VAL A 32 -32.74 -8.24 2.09
CA VAL A 32 -32.57 -7.60 0.77
C VAL A 32 -32.78 -8.62 -0.35
N ALA A 33 -32.15 -9.80 -0.25
CA ALA A 33 -32.35 -10.87 -1.23
C ALA A 33 -33.80 -11.39 -1.27
N ALA A 34 -34.53 -11.32 -0.15
CA ALA A 34 -35.95 -11.67 -0.10
C ALA A 34 -36.82 -10.65 -0.83
N VAL A 35 -36.50 -9.36 -0.71
CA VAL A 35 -37.17 -8.28 -1.45
C VAL A 35 -36.97 -8.47 -2.96
N GLU A 36 -35.72 -8.71 -3.39
CA GLU A 36 -35.39 -8.97 -4.80
C GLU A 36 -36.11 -10.19 -5.36
N ALA A 37 -36.31 -11.22 -4.54
CA ALA A 37 -37.00 -12.44 -4.93
C ALA A 37 -38.54 -12.38 -4.75
N GLY A 38 -39.12 -11.23 -4.39
CA GLY A 38 -40.55 -11.06 -4.18
C GLY A 38 -41.12 -11.77 -2.96
N ARG A 39 -40.29 -12.14 -1.98
CA ARG A 39 -40.64 -12.90 -0.77
C ARG A 39 -40.75 -12.01 0.47
N THR A 40 -41.52 -10.93 0.38
CA THR A 40 -41.61 -9.90 1.42
C THR A 40 -42.62 -10.23 2.53
N ASP A 41 -43.62 -11.08 2.26
CA ASP A 41 -44.59 -11.49 3.27
C ASP A 41 -43.99 -12.53 4.23
N LEU A 42 -43.69 -12.08 5.46
CA LEU A 42 -43.16 -12.90 6.55
C LEU A 42 -44.23 -13.74 7.25
N SER A 43 -45.52 -13.50 6.99
CA SER A 43 -46.62 -14.30 7.54
C SER A 43 -46.68 -15.67 6.84
N ASN A 44 -46.37 -15.69 5.55
CA ASN A 44 -46.27 -16.90 4.74
C ASN A 44 -45.16 -17.84 5.26
N VAL A 45 -45.53 -19.11 5.49
CA VAL A 45 -44.63 -20.15 6.00
C VAL A 45 -43.53 -20.51 4.99
N GLU A 46 -43.82 -20.48 3.69
CA GLU A 46 -42.84 -20.80 2.65
C GLU A 46 -41.72 -19.75 2.58
N ASN A 47 -42.09 -18.47 2.65
CA ASN A 47 -41.13 -17.37 2.68
C ASN A 47 -40.22 -17.47 3.92
N ARG A 48 -40.77 -17.83 5.08
CA ARG A 48 -39.98 -18.05 6.29
C ARG A 48 -39.01 -19.23 6.15
N ARG A 49 -39.45 -20.37 5.62
CA ARG A 49 -38.57 -21.52 5.36
C ARG A 49 -37.46 -21.17 4.37
N TRP A 50 -37.78 -20.39 3.34
CA TRP A 50 -36.80 -19.89 2.38
C TRP A 50 -35.75 -18.99 3.05
N LEU A 51 -36.19 -18.02 3.85
CA LEU A 51 -35.31 -17.10 4.60
C LEU A 51 -34.37 -17.86 5.54
N GLU A 52 -34.86 -18.89 6.23
CA GLU A 52 -34.03 -19.74 7.09
C GLU A 52 -32.96 -20.51 6.31
N GLY A 53 -33.32 -21.02 5.13
CA GLY A 53 -32.37 -21.65 4.22
C GLY A 53 -31.32 -20.65 3.71
N ALA A 54 -31.75 -19.45 3.34
CA ALA A 54 -30.88 -18.37 2.88
C ALA A 54 -29.89 -17.93 3.97
N LEU A 55 -30.33 -17.77 5.22
CA LEU A 55 -29.47 -17.50 6.37
C LEU A 55 -28.34 -18.53 6.51
N ARG A 56 -28.67 -19.83 6.49
CA ARG A 56 -27.66 -20.90 6.62
C ARG A 56 -26.67 -20.90 5.45
N ARG A 57 -27.16 -20.77 4.22
CA ARG A 57 -26.31 -20.74 3.02
C ARG A 57 -25.37 -19.54 3.03
N ARG A 58 -25.89 -18.36 3.41
CA ARG A 58 -25.09 -17.14 3.47
C ARG A 58 -24.03 -17.19 4.57
N ALA A 59 -24.40 -17.63 5.78
CA ALA A 59 -23.43 -17.85 6.85
C ALA A 59 -22.31 -18.83 6.45
N ALA A 60 -22.66 -19.93 5.77
CA ALA A 60 -21.67 -20.88 5.25
C ALA A 60 -20.79 -20.31 4.13
N PHE A 61 -21.32 -19.38 3.32
CA PHE A 61 -20.53 -18.66 2.32
C PHE A 61 -19.54 -17.69 2.99
N ASP A 62 -20.00 -16.90 3.95
CA ASP A 62 -19.17 -15.93 4.66
C ASP A 62 -18.05 -16.63 5.44
N ALA A 63 -18.35 -17.75 6.11
CA ALA A 63 -17.35 -18.58 6.79
C ALA A 63 -16.27 -19.12 5.82
N ARG A 64 -16.67 -19.65 4.66
CA ARG A 64 -15.72 -20.14 3.64
C ARG A 64 -14.87 -19.00 3.08
N SER A 65 -15.45 -17.83 2.86
CA SER A 65 -14.75 -16.63 2.40
C SER A 65 -13.76 -16.13 3.44
N ALA A 66 -14.11 -16.12 4.72
CA ALA A 66 -13.21 -15.77 5.83
C ALA A 66 -12.02 -16.72 5.94
N VAL A 67 -12.24 -18.05 5.79
CA VAL A 67 -11.16 -19.05 5.79
C VAL A 67 -10.21 -18.82 4.61
N ARG A 68 -10.74 -18.59 3.41
CA ARG A 68 -9.92 -18.30 2.22
C ARG A 68 -9.13 -17.00 2.38
N ARG A 69 -9.76 -15.96 2.94
CA ARG A 69 -9.12 -14.68 3.25
C ARG A 69 -7.96 -14.88 4.24
N ARG A 70 -8.21 -15.56 5.35
CA ARG A 70 -7.16 -15.90 6.33
C ARG A 70 -6.01 -16.67 5.69
N LYS A 71 -6.27 -17.67 4.85
CA LYS A 71 -5.21 -18.42 4.15
C LYS A 71 -4.37 -17.53 3.22
N ARG A 72 -4.97 -16.52 2.59
CA ARG A 72 -4.24 -15.53 1.76
C ARG A 72 -3.45 -14.54 2.60
N GLU A 73 -3.98 -14.12 3.74
CA GLU A 73 -3.38 -13.08 4.58
C GLU A 73 -2.37 -13.65 5.59
N GLN A 74 -2.46 -14.93 5.95
CA GLN A 74 -1.60 -15.60 6.93
C GLN A 74 -0.09 -15.50 6.61
N PRO A 75 0.37 -15.61 5.35
CA PRO A 75 1.77 -15.39 5.00
C PRO A 75 2.26 -13.95 5.24
N PHE A 76 1.35 -12.97 5.18
CA PHE A 76 1.66 -11.55 5.31
C PHE A 76 1.47 -11.02 6.74
N ALA A 77 0.66 -11.69 7.56
CA ALA A 77 0.40 -11.31 8.95
C ALA A 77 1.65 -11.37 9.86
N ALA A 78 2.70 -12.11 9.44
CA ALA A 78 3.95 -12.25 10.16
C ALA A 78 5.08 -11.34 9.66
N ILE A 79 4.85 -10.53 8.62
CA ILE A 79 5.81 -9.52 8.17
C ILE A 79 5.66 -8.31 9.12
N SER A 80 6.13 -8.48 10.36
CA SER A 80 6.39 -7.35 11.24
C SER A 80 7.49 -6.55 10.56
N CYS A 81 7.12 -5.42 9.98
CA CYS A 81 8.03 -4.44 9.42
C CYS A 81 8.72 -3.72 10.59
N GLU A 82 9.48 -4.46 11.40
CA GLU A 82 10.42 -3.88 12.34
C GLU A 82 11.51 -3.24 11.48
N PRO A 83 11.64 -1.89 11.46
CA PRO A 83 12.70 -1.25 10.72
C PRO A 83 14.01 -1.73 11.34
N LYS A 84 14.73 -2.61 10.63
CA LYS A 84 16.11 -2.92 11.01
C LYS A 84 16.84 -1.59 11.16
N PRO A 85 17.52 -1.32 12.28
CA PRO A 85 18.28 -0.10 12.43
C PRO A 85 19.27 -0.02 11.26
N GLN A 86 19.01 0.88 10.30
CA GLN A 86 19.96 1.17 9.25
C GLN A 86 21.25 1.59 9.95
N GLU A 87 22.29 0.77 9.82
CA GLU A 87 23.56 1.00 10.50
C GLU A 87 24.05 2.42 10.24
N ALA A 88 24.50 3.12 11.28
CA ALA A 88 24.98 4.50 11.22
C ALA A 88 26.31 4.66 10.44
N LEU A 89 26.86 3.57 9.91
CA LEU A 89 28.16 3.50 9.23
C LEU A 89 28.22 4.36 7.94
N PRO A 90 27.21 4.40 7.04
CA PRO A 90 27.24 5.25 5.87
C PRO A 90 27.25 6.74 6.22
N VAL A 91 26.53 7.14 7.27
CA VAL A 91 26.40 8.56 7.68
C VAL A 91 27.75 9.11 8.15
N ARG A 92 28.48 8.37 8.97
CA ARG A 92 29.80 8.78 9.48
C ARG A 92 30.83 8.89 8.35
N PHE A 93 30.86 7.93 7.44
CA PHE A 93 31.74 7.98 6.26
C PHE A 93 31.40 9.17 5.34
N VAL A 94 30.12 9.38 5.04
CA VAL A 94 29.68 10.50 4.19
C VAL A 94 30.07 11.85 4.79
N ALA A 95 30.09 11.98 6.12
CA ALA A 95 30.54 13.18 6.80
C ALA A 95 32.03 13.49 6.57
N THR A 96 32.89 12.48 6.37
CA THR A 96 34.33 12.71 6.12
C THR A 96 34.66 13.10 4.68
N LEU A 97 33.70 12.95 3.75
CA LEU A 97 33.92 13.23 2.34
C LEU A 97 33.92 14.73 2.01
N PRO A 98 34.79 15.17 1.07
CA PRO A 98 34.70 16.48 0.44
C PRO A 98 33.33 16.70 -0.25
N PRO A 99 32.85 17.94 -0.40
CA PRO A 99 31.48 18.24 -0.85
C PRO A 99 31.06 17.56 -2.16
N GLY A 100 31.96 17.55 -3.16
CA GLY A 100 31.69 16.92 -4.46
C GLY A 100 31.58 15.39 -4.40
N LEU A 101 32.33 14.74 -3.51
CA LEU A 101 32.24 13.29 -3.29
C LEU A 101 31.04 12.95 -2.41
N ARG A 102 30.79 13.76 -1.38
CA ARG A 102 29.64 13.62 -0.48
C ARG A 102 28.32 13.61 -1.24
N THR A 103 28.13 14.57 -2.14
CA THR A 103 26.92 14.68 -2.97
C THR A 103 26.76 13.46 -3.88
N THR A 104 27.85 13.02 -4.56
CA THR A 104 27.84 11.80 -5.37
C THR A 104 27.49 10.55 -4.54
N THR A 105 28.05 10.40 -3.35
CA THR A 105 27.76 9.26 -2.47
C THR A 105 26.31 9.29 -1.98
N LEU A 106 25.78 10.43 -1.55
CA LEU A 106 24.38 10.55 -1.13
C LEU A 106 23.39 10.21 -2.24
N LEU A 107 23.65 10.66 -3.47
CA LEU A 107 22.81 10.31 -4.61
C LEU A 107 22.86 8.81 -4.92
N ALA A 108 24.05 8.20 -4.84
CA ALA A 108 24.19 6.76 -5.02
C ALA A 108 23.45 5.96 -3.94
N LEU A 109 23.57 6.35 -2.66
CA LEU A 109 22.88 5.70 -1.53
C LEU A 109 21.35 5.83 -1.58
N THR A 110 20.85 6.85 -2.28
CA THR A 110 19.42 7.06 -2.52
C THR A 110 18.94 6.42 -3.82
N GLY A 111 19.77 5.58 -4.45
CA GLY A 111 19.40 4.78 -5.60
C GLY A 111 19.44 5.49 -6.95
N HIS A 112 20.10 6.66 -7.05
CA HIS A 112 20.26 7.33 -8.34
C HIS A 112 21.22 6.57 -9.27
N THR A 113 20.88 6.54 -10.55
CA THR A 113 21.72 5.91 -11.57
C THR A 113 22.94 6.75 -11.92
N ARG A 114 23.96 6.15 -12.53
CA ARG A 114 25.15 6.86 -13.04
C ARG A 114 24.76 8.04 -13.95
N GLN A 115 23.79 7.84 -14.84
CA GLN A 115 23.33 8.88 -15.78
C GLN A 115 22.65 10.03 -15.04
N GLU A 116 21.80 9.72 -14.05
CA GLU A 116 21.12 10.73 -13.23
C GLU A 116 22.11 11.55 -12.40
N ILE A 117 23.10 10.90 -11.78
CA ILE A 117 24.14 11.58 -11.00
C ILE A 117 24.97 12.50 -11.89
N ALA A 118 25.35 12.04 -13.09
CA ALA A 118 26.07 12.86 -14.06
C ALA A 118 25.26 14.09 -14.47
N TRP A 119 23.98 13.91 -14.75
CA TRP A 119 23.07 14.99 -15.15
C TRP A 119 22.85 16.00 -14.02
N LEU A 120 22.54 15.54 -12.80
CA LEU A 120 22.26 16.40 -11.63
C LEU A 120 23.47 17.23 -11.19
N GLN A 121 24.68 16.69 -11.33
CA GLN A 121 25.90 17.38 -10.93
C GLN A 121 26.64 18.05 -12.08
N HIS A 122 26.05 18.08 -13.28
CA HIS A 122 26.65 18.63 -14.50
C HIS A 122 28.07 18.07 -14.76
N LEU A 123 28.25 16.76 -14.61
CA LEU A 123 29.54 16.09 -14.76
C LEU A 123 29.64 15.38 -16.11
N ALA A 124 30.81 15.51 -16.73
CA ALA A 124 31.20 14.61 -17.79
C ALA A 124 31.44 13.19 -17.24
N ASP A 125 31.18 12.17 -18.06
CA ASP A 125 31.37 10.77 -17.70
C ASP A 125 32.76 10.41 -17.11
N PRO A 126 33.90 10.90 -17.63
CA PRO A 126 35.20 10.68 -17.00
C PRO A 126 35.31 11.28 -15.60
N ALA A 127 34.73 12.47 -15.36
CA ALA A 127 34.76 13.10 -14.04
C ALA A 127 33.95 12.30 -13.01
N LEU A 128 32.80 11.75 -13.43
CA LEU A 128 32.02 10.87 -12.56
C LEU A 128 32.77 9.58 -12.23
N ARG A 129 33.45 8.96 -13.22
CA ARG A 129 34.30 7.79 -12.96
C ARG A 129 35.40 8.08 -11.95
N GLN A 130 36.08 9.22 -12.08
CA GLN A 130 37.12 9.63 -11.13
C GLN A 130 36.55 9.82 -9.72
N ARG A 131 35.38 10.46 -9.58
CA ARG A 131 34.71 10.61 -8.28
C ARG A 131 34.33 9.28 -7.66
N ILE A 132 33.78 8.35 -8.44
CA ILE A 132 33.44 7.00 -7.97
C ILE A 132 34.70 6.25 -7.53
N ALA A 133 35.77 6.29 -8.33
CA ALA A 133 37.03 5.65 -7.97
C ALA A 133 37.61 6.22 -6.67
N GLU A 134 37.57 7.55 -6.51
CA GLU A 134 38.03 8.23 -5.31
C GLU A 134 37.20 7.89 -4.07
N ILE A 135 35.87 7.86 -4.20
CA ILE A 135 34.98 7.40 -3.12
C ILE A 135 35.35 5.97 -2.71
N ARG A 136 35.62 5.10 -3.69
CA ARG A 136 35.99 3.71 -3.40
C ARG A 136 37.30 3.59 -2.64
N ARG A 137 38.32 4.37 -3.03
CA ARG A 137 39.59 4.45 -2.32
C ARG A 137 39.42 4.93 -0.88
N ARG A 138 38.65 6.00 -0.67
CA ARG A 138 38.41 6.56 0.67
C ARG A 138 37.64 5.62 1.58
N TRP A 139 36.68 4.88 1.03
CA TRP A 139 35.94 3.87 1.79
C TRP A 139 36.85 2.76 2.30
N LEU A 140 37.75 2.24 1.44
CA LEU A 140 38.74 1.25 1.84
C LEU A 140 39.68 1.81 2.93
N ALA A 141 40.17 3.04 2.76
CA ALA A 141 41.02 3.71 3.75
C ALA A 141 40.31 3.97 5.09
N TYR A 142 38.98 4.15 5.07
CA TYR A 142 38.15 4.31 6.26
C TYR A 142 37.90 2.98 7.01
N GLY A 143 38.39 1.85 6.49
CA GLY A 143 38.13 0.52 7.05
C GLY A 143 36.76 -0.04 6.68
N GLY A 144 36.15 0.48 5.61
CA GLY A 144 34.88 -0.01 5.10
C GLY A 144 34.99 -1.40 4.46
N GLY A 145 33.99 -2.24 4.72
CA GLY A 145 33.87 -3.60 4.16
C GLY A 145 33.46 -3.62 2.67
N SER A 146 32.80 -4.69 2.24
CA SER A 146 32.35 -4.80 0.85
C SER A 146 31.29 -3.72 0.53
N PHE A 147 31.35 -3.09 -0.65
CA PHE A 147 30.31 -2.14 -1.07
C PHE A 147 28.92 -2.78 -1.18
N GLY A 148 28.89 -4.10 -1.41
CA GLY A 148 27.66 -4.90 -1.42
C GLY A 148 27.03 -5.09 -0.05
N GLU A 149 27.66 -4.60 1.03
CA GLU A 149 27.11 -4.63 2.39
C GLU A 149 26.60 -3.25 2.82
N ILE A 150 26.88 -2.18 2.06
CA ILE A 150 26.48 -0.82 2.41
C ILE A 150 24.95 -0.68 2.31
N PRO A 151 24.27 -0.38 3.42
CA PRO A 151 22.83 -0.11 3.41
C PRO A 151 22.50 1.04 2.45
N GLY A 152 21.56 0.82 1.53
CA GLY A 152 21.15 1.78 0.50
C GLY A 152 21.69 1.48 -0.90
N LEU A 153 22.79 0.71 -1.02
CA LEU A 153 23.24 0.13 -2.30
C LEU A 153 22.69 -1.30 -2.52
N THR A 154 22.22 -1.93 -1.44
CA THR A 154 21.59 -3.25 -1.38
C THR A 154 20.06 -3.19 -1.44
N GLY A 155 19.52 -2.36 -2.33
CA GLY A 155 18.08 -2.36 -2.61
C GLY A 155 17.68 -3.62 -3.40
N THR A 156 16.59 -4.28 -3.00
CA THR A 156 15.93 -5.32 -3.81
C THR A 156 15.29 -4.74 -5.08
N LEU A 157 15.00 -3.44 -5.06
CA LEU A 157 14.33 -2.72 -6.14
C LEU A 157 15.34 -2.09 -7.10
N ALA A 158 15.10 -2.30 -8.39
CA ALA A 158 15.84 -1.65 -9.46
C ALA A 158 15.34 -0.20 -9.66
N PHE A 159 15.66 0.70 -8.72
CA PHE A 159 15.17 2.10 -8.73
C PHE A 159 15.40 2.83 -10.07
N GLY A 160 16.49 2.53 -10.78
CA GLY A 160 16.76 3.09 -12.11
C GLY A 160 15.83 2.60 -13.22
N SER A 161 15.33 1.35 -13.17
CA SER A 161 14.30 0.90 -14.12
C SER A 161 12.93 1.43 -13.70
N ILE A 162 12.60 1.38 -12.41
CA ILE A 162 11.38 1.93 -11.82
C ILE A 162 11.22 3.40 -12.22
N ARG A 163 12.25 4.23 -12.00
CA ARG A 163 12.19 5.67 -12.31
C ARG A 163 12.04 5.95 -13.79
N ARG A 164 12.71 5.19 -14.67
CA ARG A 164 12.53 5.34 -16.13
C ARG A 164 11.10 5.02 -16.55
N SER A 165 10.51 3.97 -16.00
CA SER A 165 9.11 3.62 -16.25
C SER A 165 8.16 4.68 -15.67
N LEU A 166 8.42 5.19 -14.45
CA LEU A 166 7.65 6.27 -13.85
C LEU A 166 7.73 7.58 -14.63
N LEU A 167 8.89 7.91 -15.22
CA LEU A 167 9.03 9.10 -16.06
C LEU A 167 8.17 9.02 -17.32
N ALA A 168 8.05 7.85 -17.93
CA ALA A 168 7.16 7.65 -19.07
C ALA A 168 5.68 7.82 -18.66
N LEU A 169 5.31 7.28 -17.50
CA LEU A 169 3.97 7.38 -16.93
C LEU A 169 3.60 8.80 -16.50
N ALA A 170 4.53 9.53 -15.86
CA ALA A 170 4.34 10.90 -15.40
C ALA A 170 4.19 11.91 -16.56
N ARG A 171 4.66 11.57 -17.76
CA ARG A 171 4.52 12.40 -18.97
C ARG A 171 3.18 12.25 -19.66
N GLN A 172 2.32 11.33 -19.22
CA GLN A 172 1.00 11.15 -19.82
C GLN A 172 0.07 12.33 -19.51
N PRO A 173 -0.79 12.75 -20.45
CA PRO A 173 -1.79 13.78 -20.20
C PRO A 173 -2.70 13.42 -19.02
N GLY A 174 -2.83 14.34 -18.06
CA GLY A 174 -3.65 14.12 -16.86
C GLY A 174 -2.92 13.40 -15.71
N ALA A 175 -1.65 13.04 -15.84
CA ALA A 175 -0.84 12.57 -14.71
C ALA A 175 -0.35 13.76 -13.86
N LEU A 176 -0.58 13.71 -12.54
CA LEU A 176 -0.08 14.69 -11.57
C LEU A 176 1.23 14.21 -10.91
N LEU A 177 1.26 12.94 -10.53
CA LEU A 177 2.38 12.32 -9.82
C LEU A 177 2.49 10.85 -10.23
N ALA A 178 3.70 10.35 -10.47
CA ALA A 178 3.97 8.92 -10.60
C ALA A 178 4.93 8.49 -9.49
N SER A 179 4.61 7.40 -8.79
CA SER A 179 5.43 6.86 -7.72
C SER A 179 5.32 5.33 -7.68
N HIS A 180 5.97 4.70 -6.72
CA HIS A 180 5.94 3.26 -6.49
C HIS A 180 5.67 2.95 -5.02
N ASP A 181 5.08 1.79 -4.75
CA ASP A 181 4.94 1.27 -3.39
C ASP A 181 6.28 0.65 -2.90
N PRO A 182 6.39 0.28 -1.61
CA PRO A 182 7.60 -0.36 -1.07
C PRO A 182 7.97 -1.69 -1.74
N ASP A 183 7.02 -2.31 -2.44
CA ASP A 183 7.21 -3.58 -3.17
C ASP A 183 7.67 -3.34 -4.62
N GLY A 184 7.70 -2.09 -5.09
CA GLY A 184 8.12 -1.71 -6.43
C GLY A 184 7.00 -1.61 -7.47
N HIS A 185 5.73 -1.73 -7.08
CA HIS A 185 4.60 -1.55 -7.99
C HIS A 185 4.42 -0.08 -8.34
N LEU A 186 4.39 0.21 -9.65
CA LEU A 186 4.25 1.56 -10.17
C LEU A 186 2.80 2.00 -10.10
N PHE A 187 2.56 3.22 -9.62
CA PHE A 187 1.24 3.85 -9.66
C PHE A 187 1.33 5.30 -10.11
N VAL A 188 0.22 5.80 -10.66
CA VAL A 188 0.07 7.19 -11.12
C VAL A 188 -1.15 7.80 -10.45
N VAL A 189 -0.96 8.97 -9.85
CA VAL A 189 -2.03 9.83 -9.38
C VAL A 189 -2.31 10.83 -10.50
N GLY A 190 -3.50 10.75 -11.08
CA GLY A 190 -3.95 11.66 -12.12
C GLY A 190 -4.96 12.69 -11.62
N THR A 191 -5.28 13.65 -12.48
CA THR A 191 -6.43 14.55 -12.29
C THR A 191 -7.72 13.74 -12.31
N SER A 192 -8.69 14.13 -11.48
CA SER A 192 -10.01 13.49 -11.44
C SER A 192 -10.65 13.49 -12.83
N GLN A 193 -11.11 12.33 -13.29
CA GLN A 193 -11.95 12.22 -14.49
C GLN A 193 -13.39 12.72 -14.23
N ASN A 194 -13.75 12.92 -12.96
CA ASN A 194 -15.03 13.55 -12.58
C ASN A 194 -14.82 15.06 -12.39
N PRO A 195 -15.62 15.91 -13.07
CA PRO A 195 -15.51 17.37 -12.98
C PRO A 195 -15.95 17.93 -11.61
N ALA A 196 -16.69 17.15 -10.82
CA ALA A 196 -17.10 17.55 -9.48
C ALA A 196 -15.98 17.29 -8.47
N ALA A 197 -15.53 18.35 -7.79
CA ALA A 197 -14.59 18.24 -6.67
C ALA A 197 -15.22 17.41 -5.54
N ARG A 198 -14.83 16.14 -5.42
CA ARG A 198 -15.15 15.35 -4.23
C ARG A 198 -14.08 15.63 -3.19
N GLN A 199 -14.46 16.49 -2.23
CA GLN A 199 -13.77 16.82 -0.98
C GLN A 199 -12.39 17.46 -1.10
N LEU A 200 -12.38 18.79 -1.05
CA LEU A 200 -11.36 19.53 -0.31
C LEU A 200 -12.05 20.12 0.92
N ASN A 201 -11.94 19.47 2.07
CA ASN A 201 -12.14 20.15 3.35
C ASN A 201 -10.97 21.13 3.52
N ARG A 202 -11.05 22.29 2.86
CA ARG A 202 -10.26 23.45 3.23
C ARG A 202 -10.77 23.90 4.59
N ARG A 203 -10.05 23.55 5.65
CA ARG A 203 -10.03 24.42 6.83
C ARG A 203 -9.46 25.74 6.35
N ALA A 204 -10.32 26.74 6.22
CA ALA A 204 -9.91 28.12 6.03
C ALA A 204 -9.05 28.51 7.24
N THR A 205 -7.74 28.63 7.04
CA THR A 205 -6.93 29.52 7.86
C THR A 205 -7.08 30.89 7.24
N ASP A 206 -8.05 31.65 7.77
CA ASP A 206 -8.07 33.10 7.61
C ASP A 206 -6.85 33.64 8.35
N LEU A 207 -5.83 34.05 7.58
CA LEU A 207 -4.84 35.01 8.05
C LEU A 207 -5.37 36.39 7.67
N THR A 208 -6.06 37.01 8.62
CA THR A 208 -6.31 38.46 8.62
C THR A 208 -5.00 39.18 8.94
N GLU A 209 -4.60 40.03 8.00
CA GLU A 209 -3.70 41.20 8.06
C GLU A 209 -2.27 41.04 8.59
#